data_AF-C6SV61-F1
#
_entry.id   AF-C6SV61-F1
#
_cell.length_a   1.000
_cell.length_b   1.000
_cell.length_c   1.000
_cell.angle_alpha   90.00
_cell.angle_beta   90.00
_cell.angle_gamma   90.00
#
_symmetry.space_group_name_H-M   'P 1'
#
loop_
_entity.id
_entity.type
_entity.pdbx_description
1 polymer ?
#
loop_
_entity_poly.entity_id
_entity_poly.type
_entity_poly.pdbx_seq_one_letter_code
_entity_poly.pdbx_strand_id
1 'polypeptide(L)'
;MRNQKFKEFRDQLKSSSRFFLGSNKVMQVALGRSASDEIRPGLHKVSKLLRGDSGMVFTNLSKEEVERLFKEFEEYDFARTGSNATEKVDLKEGPLEQFTHEMEPFLRKQGMPVRLNKGVVELVSDFVVCEERKPLSPEASRILRLMGIKMATFRLSLICRWSPDEFELYIDGPDESDIECS
;
A
#
# COMPACT_ATOMS: atom_id res chain seq x y z
N MET A 1 0.37 1.45 9.77
CA MET A 1 0.85 0.71 8.58
C MET A 1 1.61 -0.53 9.05
N ARG A 2 1.01 -1.72 8.97
CA ARG A 2 1.61 -2.97 9.46
C ARG A 2 2.28 -3.71 8.29
N ASN A 3 3.17 -3.01 7.58
CA ASN A 3 3.86 -3.55 6.42
C ASN A 3 5.31 -3.89 6.81
N GLN A 4 5.60 -5.19 6.91
CA GLN A 4 6.93 -5.72 7.24
C GLN A 4 7.98 -5.26 6.21
N LYS A 5 7.59 -5.13 4.93
CA LYS A 5 8.47 -4.67 3.86
C LYS A 5 8.82 -3.20 3.96
N PHE A 6 7.86 -2.37 4.36
CA PHE A 6 8.17 -0.97 4.65
C PHE A 6 9.12 -0.83 5.85
N LYS A 7 9.02 -1.72 6.85
CA LYS A 7 9.98 -1.77 7.95
C LYS A 7 11.38 -2.16 7.44
N GLU A 8 11.49 -3.18 6.59
CA GLU A 8 12.75 -3.59 5.94
C GLU A 8 13.35 -2.44 5.13
N PHE A 9 12.55 -1.73 4.34
CA PHE A 9 12.98 -0.57 3.57
C PHE A 9 13.52 0.56 4.45
N ARG A 10 12.84 0.86 5.57
CA ARG A 10 13.33 1.83 6.58
C ARG A 10 14.65 1.39 7.21
N ASP A 11 14.80 0.09 7.47
CA ASP A 11 16.00 -0.47 8.09
C ASP A 11 17.19 -0.44 7.11
N GLN A 12 16.98 -0.73 5.82
CA GLN A 12 17.99 -0.60 4.76
C GLN A 12 18.51 0.84 4.63
N LEU A 13 17.62 1.83 4.76
CA LEU A 13 17.98 3.25 4.66
C LEU A 13 18.39 3.88 5.99
N LYS A 14 18.57 3.11 7.07
CA LYS A 14 18.83 3.65 8.42
C LYS A 14 20.21 4.32 8.57
N SER A 15 21.16 4.12 7.66
CA SER A 15 22.42 4.87 7.69
C SER A 15 22.29 6.27 7.08
N SER A 16 21.46 6.42 6.06
CA SER A 16 21.35 7.63 5.22
C SER A 16 20.08 8.45 5.48
N SER A 17 19.00 7.79 5.90
CA SER A 17 17.65 8.36 5.87
C SER A 17 16.87 8.12 7.17
N ARG A 18 15.96 9.03 7.48
CA ARG A 18 15.07 8.98 8.65
C ARG A 18 13.63 9.24 8.20
N PHE A 19 12.80 8.21 8.34
CA PHE A 19 11.37 8.30 8.05
C PHE A 19 10.58 8.72 9.30
N PHE A 20 9.81 9.80 9.17
CA PHE A 20 8.87 10.29 10.17
C PHE A 20 7.45 10.03 9.70
N LEU A 21 6.75 9.20 10.45
CA LEU A 21 5.33 8.93 10.27
C LEU A 21 4.62 9.34 11.57
N GLY A 22 3.57 10.13 11.46
CA GLY A 22 2.85 10.62 12.62
C GLY A 22 1.56 11.32 12.21
N SER A 23 0.93 12.01 13.16
CA SER A 23 -0.23 12.84 12.85
C SER A 23 0.18 13.98 11.91
N ASN A 24 -0.46 14.05 10.75
CA ASN A 24 -0.23 15.14 9.78
C ASN A 24 -0.32 16.51 10.45
N LYS A 25 -1.30 16.71 11.34
CA LYS A 25 -1.47 17.98 12.07
C LYS A 25 -0.25 18.35 12.91
N VAL A 26 0.42 17.36 13.52
CA VAL A 26 1.61 17.60 14.35
C VAL A 26 2.80 17.92 13.46
N MET A 27 3.00 17.17 12.37
CA MET A 27 4.09 17.42 11.42
C MET A 27 3.94 18.80 10.75
N GLN A 28 2.72 19.20 10.38
CA GLN A 28 2.43 20.53 9.84
C GLN A 28 2.78 21.66 10.80
N VAL A 29 2.49 21.48 12.10
CA VAL A 29 2.88 22.47 13.12
C VAL A 29 4.39 22.51 13.29
N ALA A 30 5.06 21.35 13.25
CA ALA A 30 6.51 21.27 13.38
C ALA A 30 7.26 21.93 12.21
N LEU A 31 6.70 21.96 10.99
CA LEU A 31 7.31 22.65 9.85
C LEU A 31 6.94 24.14 9.76
N GLY A 32 5.77 24.51 10.29
CA GLY A 32 5.14 25.82 10.11
C GLY A 32 4.00 25.73 9.10
N ARG A 33 2.86 26.38 9.41
CA ARG A 33 1.65 26.34 8.55
C ARG A 33 1.60 27.47 7.53
N SER A 34 2.37 28.52 7.75
CA SER A 34 2.46 29.74 6.95
C SER A 34 3.92 30.15 6.81
N ALA A 35 4.20 31.06 5.88
CA ALA A 35 5.53 31.67 5.73
C ALA A 35 5.98 32.46 6.97
N SER A 36 5.05 32.91 7.83
CA SER A 36 5.39 33.60 9.09
C SER A 36 5.92 32.67 10.17
N ASP A 37 5.48 31.40 10.13
CA ASP A 37 5.69 30.43 11.22
C ASP A 37 6.64 29.30 10.79
N GLU A 38 7.23 29.40 9.60
CA GLU A 38 8.12 28.36 9.07
C GLU A 38 9.51 28.43 9.67
N ILE A 39 10.06 27.25 9.96
CA ILE A 39 11.42 27.13 10.51
C ILE A 39 12.46 27.56 9.46
N ARG A 40 12.17 27.31 8.18
CA ARG A 40 13.03 27.67 7.06
C ARG A 40 12.17 28.12 5.88
N PRO A 41 12.70 29.03 5.03
CA PRO A 41 12.00 29.50 3.85
C PRO A 41 11.42 28.36 2.99
N GLY A 42 10.14 28.46 2.64
CA GLY A 42 9.43 27.53 1.77
C GLY A 42 9.02 26.19 2.41
N LEU A 43 9.29 25.96 3.69
CA LEU A 43 8.95 24.72 4.38
C LEU A 43 7.44 24.59 4.62
N HIS A 44 6.73 25.72 4.74
CA HIS A 44 5.26 25.73 4.83
C HIS A 44 4.57 25.07 3.62
N LYS A 45 5.22 25.09 2.44
CA LYS A 45 4.72 24.42 1.23
C LYS A 45 4.62 22.91 1.42
N VAL A 46 5.62 22.29 2.07
CA VAL A 46 5.60 20.86 2.43
C VAL A 46 4.44 20.57 3.39
N SER A 47 4.22 21.44 4.37
CA SER A 47 3.13 21.32 5.34
C SER A 47 1.76 21.24 4.67
N LYS A 48 1.51 22.06 3.65
CA LYS A 48 0.23 22.09 2.92
C LYS A 48 -0.09 20.74 2.23
N LEU A 49 0.94 19.97 1.88
CA LEU A 49 0.83 18.67 1.20
C LEU A 49 0.70 17.47 2.15
N LEU A 50 0.95 17.63 3.45
CA LEU A 50 0.82 16.55 4.43
C LEU A 50 -0.67 16.22 4.69
N ARG A 51 -1.26 15.36 3.84
CA ARG A 51 -2.67 14.93 3.91
C ARG A 51 -2.80 13.42 3.74
N GLY A 52 -3.88 12.83 4.25
CA GLY A 52 -4.11 11.38 4.16
C GLY A 52 -2.99 10.54 4.80
N ASP A 53 -2.64 9.43 4.16
CA ASP A 53 -1.57 8.52 4.59
C ASP A 53 -0.18 9.02 4.14
N SER A 54 0.20 10.22 4.58
CA SER A 54 1.48 10.87 4.23
C SER A 54 2.53 10.74 5.32
N GLY A 55 3.79 10.85 4.92
CA GLY A 55 4.96 10.80 5.79
C GLY A 55 6.09 11.66 5.25
N MET A 56 7.11 11.87 6.06
CA MET A 56 8.31 12.60 5.67
C MET A 56 9.53 11.70 5.72
N VAL A 57 10.47 11.92 4.81
CA VAL A 57 11.80 11.31 4.87
C VAL A 57 12.84 12.43 4.81
N PHE A 58 13.76 12.41 5.76
CA PHE A 58 14.96 13.23 5.73
C PHE A 58 16.11 12.34 5.30
N THR A 59 16.86 12.75 4.29
CA THR A 59 17.90 11.91 3.69
C THR A 59 19.09 12.75 3.25
N ASN A 60 20.27 12.15 3.26
CA ASN A 60 21.50 12.69 2.67
C ASN A 60 21.81 12.12 1.28
N LEU A 61 20.92 11.28 0.73
CA LEU A 61 21.05 10.73 -0.62
C LEU A 61 20.78 11.79 -1.68
N SER A 62 21.29 11.56 -2.90
CA SER A 62 20.98 12.44 -4.03
C SER A 62 19.51 12.32 -4.45
N LYS A 63 19.01 13.34 -5.16
CA LYS A 63 17.65 13.34 -5.71
C LYS A 63 17.39 12.09 -6.55
N GLU A 64 18.31 11.78 -7.45
CA GLU A 64 18.22 10.68 -8.41
C GLU A 64 18.20 9.32 -7.69
N GLU A 65 18.97 9.18 -6.61
CA GLU A 65 18.97 7.98 -5.79
C GLU A 65 17.64 7.78 -5.06
N VAL A 66 17.07 8.85 -4.50
CA VAL A 66 15.77 8.79 -3.81
C VAL A 66 14.66 8.42 -4.80
N GLU A 67 14.62 9.06 -5.96
CA GLU A 67 13.65 8.77 -7.01
C GLU A 67 13.74 7.33 -7.48
N ARG A 68 14.96 6.83 -7.72
CA ARG A 68 15.21 5.43 -8.09
C ARG A 68 14.69 4.48 -7.01
N LEU A 69 15.06 4.70 -5.75
CA LEU A 69 14.67 3.85 -4.63
C LEU A 69 13.15 3.78 -4.46
N PHE A 70 12.45 4.91 -4.58
CA PHE A 70 10.99 4.94 -4.44
C PHE A 70 10.27 4.34 -5.65
N LYS A 71 10.83 4.50 -6.85
CA LYS A 71 10.28 3.89 -8.08
C LYS A 71 10.45 2.37 -8.08
N GLU A 72 11.58 1.87 -7.58
CA GLU A 72 11.86 0.44 -7.46
C GLU A 72 11.13 -0.21 -6.29
N PHE A 73 10.74 0.57 -5.27
CA PHE A 73 9.99 0.08 -4.13
C PHE A 73 8.52 -0.20 -4.51
N GLU A 74 8.29 -1.43 -4.96
CA GLU A 74 6.98 -2.00 -5.20
C GLU A 74 6.84 -3.34 -4.48
N GLU A 75 5.79 -3.47 -3.69
CA GLU A 75 5.53 -4.68 -2.92
C GLU A 75 4.15 -5.23 -3.22
N TYR A 76 4.11 -6.50 -3.61
CA TYR A 76 2.86 -7.23 -3.78
C TYR A 76 2.31 -7.64 -2.41
N ASP A 77 1.10 -7.19 -2.10
CA ASP A 77 0.34 -7.48 -0.89
C ASP A 77 -0.98 -8.18 -1.24
N PHE A 78 -1.58 -8.80 -0.23
CA PHE A 78 -2.90 -9.40 -0.36
C PHE A 78 -3.96 -8.31 -0.48
N ALA A 79 -4.79 -8.39 -1.51
CA ALA A 79 -5.85 -7.43 -1.70
C ALA A 79 -6.87 -7.52 -0.57
N ARG A 80 -7.33 -6.34 -0.12
CA ARG A 80 -8.25 -6.23 1.00
C ARG A 80 -9.68 -6.26 0.49
N THR A 81 -10.62 -6.56 1.38
CA THR A 81 -12.05 -6.37 1.12
C THR A 81 -12.30 -4.98 0.53
N GLY A 82 -13.07 -4.93 -0.56
CA GLY A 82 -13.42 -3.70 -1.26
C GLY A 82 -12.38 -3.22 -2.28
N SER A 83 -11.16 -3.74 -2.27
CA SER A 83 -10.19 -3.49 -3.36
C SER A 83 -10.66 -4.15 -4.65
N ASN A 84 -10.48 -3.48 -5.79
CA ASN A 84 -10.78 -4.06 -7.09
C ASN A 84 -9.76 -5.18 -7.42
N ALA A 85 -10.24 -6.33 -7.88
CA ALA A 85 -9.36 -7.41 -8.31
C ALA A 85 -8.62 -7.03 -9.60
N THR A 86 -7.32 -7.33 -9.66
CA THR A 86 -6.48 -7.07 -10.84
C THR A 86 -6.65 -8.08 -11.95
N GLU A 87 -7.14 -9.27 -11.61
CA GLU A 87 -7.36 -10.39 -12.53
C GLU A 87 -8.56 -11.22 -12.06
N LYS A 88 -9.11 -12.03 -12.97
CA LYS A 88 -10.12 -13.03 -12.64
C LYS A 88 -9.44 -14.27 -12.07
N VAL A 89 -9.95 -14.80 -10.96
CA VAL A 89 -9.53 -16.09 -10.39
C VAL A 89 -10.72 -17.03 -10.37
N ASP A 90 -10.67 -18.06 -11.20
CA ASP A 90 -11.59 -19.20 -11.17
C ASP A 90 -10.87 -20.50 -10.85
N LEU A 91 -11.52 -21.32 -10.05
CA LEU A 91 -11.08 -22.65 -9.65
C LEU A 91 -11.95 -23.67 -10.35
N LYS A 92 -11.30 -24.68 -10.93
CA LYS A 92 -11.99 -25.81 -11.55
C LYS A 92 -12.33 -26.87 -10.52
N GLU A 93 -13.43 -27.58 -10.78
CA GLU A 93 -13.79 -28.78 -10.04
C GLU A 93 -12.59 -29.75 -9.94
N GLY A 94 -12.40 -30.34 -8.76
CA GLY A 94 -11.31 -31.29 -8.51
C GLY A 94 -10.57 -31.09 -7.19
N PRO A 95 -9.51 -31.88 -6.94
CA PRO A 95 -8.77 -31.85 -5.68
C PRO A 95 -7.98 -30.55 -5.51
N LEU A 96 -8.07 -29.96 -4.32
CA LEU A 96 -7.34 -28.76 -3.88
C LEU A 96 -6.21 -29.18 -2.93
N GLU A 97 -5.16 -29.80 -3.47
CA GLU A 97 -4.03 -30.33 -2.70
C GLU A 97 -3.24 -29.26 -1.94
N GLN A 98 -3.38 -27.99 -2.32
CA GLN A 98 -2.79 -26.86 -1.61
C GLN A 98 -3.41 -26.59 -0.22
N PHE A 99 -4.59 -27.16 0.07
CA PHE A 99 -5.27 -26.97 1.35
C PHE A 99 -5.20 -28.23 2.21
N THR A 100 -4.96 -28.03 3.50
CA THR A 100 -5.00 -29.13 4.48
C THR A 100 -6.45 -29.52 4.79
N HIS A 101 -6.68 -30.78 5.18
CA HIS A 101 -8.02 -31.28 5.53
C HIS A 101 -8.71 -30.48 6.64
N GLU A 102 -7.94 -29.90 7.57
CA GLU A 102 -8.45 -29.05 8.65
C GLU A 102 -9.04 -27.72 8.15
N MET A 103 -8.65 -27.27 6.96
CA MET A 103 -9.14 -26.02 6.36
C MET A 103 -10.49 -26.19 5.68
N GLU A 104 -10.95 -27.41 5.45
CA GLU A 104 -12.22 -27.70 4.76
C GLU A 104 -13.42 -26.96 5.37
N PRO A 105 -13.66 -27.01 6.70
CA PRO A 105 -14.79 -26.29 7.29
C PRO A 105 -14.68 -24.77 7.13
N PHE A 106 -13.46 -24.24 7.13
CA PHE A 106 -13.21 -22.82 6.92
C PHE A 106 -13.50 -22.40 5.48
N LEU A 107 -13.01 -23.16 4.50
CA LEU A 107 -13.23 -22.93 3.07
C LEU A 107 -14.73 -22.99 2.73
N ARG A 108 -15.44 -23.99 3.27
CA ARG A 108 -16.90 -24.09 3.16
C ARG A 108 -17.61 -22.86 3.74
N LYS A 109 -17.15 -22.35 4.88
CA LYS A 109 -17.67 -21.11 5.48
C LYS A 109 -17.39 -19.86 4.64
N GLN A 110 -16.34 -19.85 3.82
CA GLN A 110 -16.09 -18.79 2.85
C GLN A 110 -16.93 -18.93 1.57
N GLY A 111 -17.85 -19.91 1.52
CA GLY A 111 -18.74 -20.11 0.38
C GLY A 111 -18.16 -20.98 -0.73
N MET A 112 -16.98 -21.58 -0.54
CA MET A 112 -16.45 -22.54 -1.53
C MET A 112 -17.25 -23.85 -1.47
N PRO A 113 -17.70 -24.39 -2.62
CA PRO A 113 -18.36 -25.69 -2.69
C PRO A 113 -17.33 -26.81 -2.53
N VAL A 114 -16.89 -27.07 -1.30
CA VAL A 114 -15.86 -28.09 -0.99
C VAL A 114 -16.42 -29.28 -0.24
N ARG A 115 -15.77 -30.44 -0.41
CA ARG A 115 -16.01 -31.68 0.32
C ARG A 115 -14.67 -32.30 0.72
N LEU A 116 -14.67 -33.03 1.83
CA LEU A 116 -13.53 -33.87 2.19
C LEU A 116 -13.69 -35.27 1.56
N ASN A 117 -12.77 -35.65 0.67
CA ASN A 117 -12.74 -36.96 0.03
C ASN A 117 -11.44 -37.68 0.39
N LYS A 118 -11.53 -38.75 1.21
CA LYS A 118 -10.37 -39.53 1.70
C LYS A 118 -9.23 -38.67 2.30
N GLY A 119 -9.58 -37.58 2.99
CA GLY A 119 -8.61 -36.67 3.61
C GLY A 119 -8.07 -35.58 2.68
N VAL A 120 -8.50 -35.52 1.43
CA VAL A 120 -8.17 -34.44 0.48
C VAL A 120 -9.37 -33.50 0.37
N VAL A 121 -9.12 -32.19 0.38
CA VAL A 121 -10.16 -31.18 0.11
C VAL A 121 -10.42 -31.17 -1.39
N GLU A 122 -11.66 -31.36 -1.80
CA GLU A 122 -12.08 -31.41 -3.20
C GLU A 122 -13.15 -30.36 -3.46
N LEU A 123 -12.98 -29.59 -4.53
CA LEU A 123 -13.99 -28.66 -5.03
C LEU A 123 -15.03 -29.45 -5.83
N VAL A 124 -16.30 -29.31 -5.46
CA VAL A 124 -17.44 -30.09 -6.00
C VAL A 124 -17.95 -29.52 -7.32
N SER A 125 -17.65 -28.26 -7.63
CA SER A 125 -18.01 -27.59 -8.88
C SER A 125 -17.10 -26.40 -9.12
N ASP A 126 -16.96 -25.98 -10.37
CA ASP A 126 -16.26 -24.72 -10.71
C ASP A 126 -16.71 -23.56 -9.80
N PHE A 127 -15.75 -22.79 -9.30
CA PHE A 127 -15.98 -21.69 -8.38
C PHE A 127 -15.18 -20.45 -8.79
N VAL A 128 -15.86 -19.33 -8.99
CA VAL A 128 -15.22 -18.04 -9.28
C VAL A 128 -14.96 -17.32 -7.96
N VAL A 129 -13.69 -17.13 -7.60
CA VAL A 129 -13.29 -16.43 -6.39
C VAL A 129 -13.48 -14.92 -6.56
N CYS A 130 -13.03 -14.37 -7.69
CA CYS A 130 -13.22 -12.97 -8.05
C CYS A 130 -13.18 -12.75 -9.56
N GLU A 131 -13.78 -11.65 -10.00
CA GLU A 131 -13.71 -11.17 -11.38
C GLU A 131 -12.85 -9.91 -11.47
N GLU A 132 -12.13 -9.75 -12.58
CA GLU A 132 -11.32 -8.57 -12.85
C GLU A 132 -12.15 -7.27 -12.69
N ARG A 133 -11.55 -6.27 -12.05
CA ARG A 133 -12.10 -4.93 -11.79
C ARG A 133 -13.32 -4.89 -10.87
N LYS A 134 -13.81 -6.02 -10.36
CA LYS A 134 -14.88 -6.02 -9.33
C LYS A 134 -14.28 -5.91 -7.92
N PRO A 135 -14.98 -5.24 -6.98
CA PRO A 135 -14.54 -5.17 -5.60
C PRO A 135 -14.55 -6.56 -4.95
N LEU A 136 -13.48 -6.89 -4.23
CA LEU A 136 -13.33 -8.16 -3.54
C LEU A 136 -14.27 -8.24 -2.33
N SER A 137 -14.99 -9.35 -2.21
CA SER A 137 -15.74 -9.68 -0.99
C SER A 137 -14.78 -10.07 0.14
N PRO A 138 -15.22 -10.01 1.42
CA PRO A 138 -14.43 -10.50 2.54
C PRO A 138 -14.00 -11.96 2.37
N GLU A 139 -14.90 -12.80 1.85
CA GLU A 139 -14.68 -14.22 1.60
C GLU A 139 -13.60 -14.41 0.53
N ALA A 140 -13.73 -13.71 -0.61
CA ALA A 140 -12.76 -13.77 -1.71
C ALA A 140 -11.36 -13.33 -1.25
N SER A 141 -11.26 -12.24 -0.49
CA SER A 141 -9.97 -11.76 0.01
C SER A 141 -9.26 -12.78 0.92
N ARG A 142 -10.02 -13.53 1.72
CA ARG A 142 -9.47 -14.61 2.58
C ARG A 142 -9.02 -15.80 1.74
N ILE A 143 -9.80 -16.20 0.73
CA ILE A 143 -9.45 -17.31 -0.17
C ILE A 143 -8.17 -16.97 -0.94
N LEU A 144 -8.09 -15.80 -1.57
CA LEU A 144 -6.90 -15.33 -2.29
C LEU A 144 -5.66 -15.32 -1.39
N ARG A 145 -5.83 -14.90 -0.13
CA ARG A 145 -4.74 -14.93 0.86
C ARG A 145 -4.27 -16.35 1.16
N LEU A 146 -5.18 -17.31 1.31
CA LEU A 146 -4.83 -18.72 1.53
C LEU A 146 -4.14 -19.33 0.31
N MET A 147 -4.51 -18.89 -0.89
CA MET A 147 -3.88 -19.31 -2.15
C MET A 147 -2.54 -18.63 -2.41
N GLY A 148 -2.12 -17.66 -1.59
CA GLY A 148 -0.89 -16.90 -1.83
C GLY A 148 -0.99 -15.89 -2.97
N ILE A 149 -2.18 -15.62 -3.50
CA ILE A 149 -2.39 -14.71 -4.63
C ILE A 149 -2.43 -13.27 -4.11
N LYS A 150 -1.47 -12.46 -4.56
CA LYS A 150 -1.31 -11.06 -4.18
C LYS A 150 -1.80 -10.16 -5.31
N MET A 151 -2.90 -9.45 -5.06
CA MET A 151 -3.57 -8.57 -6.04
C MET A 151 -3.55 -7.09 -5.65
N ALA A 152 -2.83 -6.72 -4.59
CA ALA A 152 -2.61 -5.32 -4.25
C ALA A 152 -1.14 -4.98 -4.44
N THR A 153 -0.87 -3.83 -5.03
CA THR A 153 0.47 -3.26 -5.08
C THR A 153 0.57 -2.15 -4.05
N PHE A 154 1.53 -2.30 -3.14
CA PHE A 154 1.92 -1.25 -2.23
C PHE A 154 3.12 -0.52 -2.83
N ARG A 155 2.93 0.77 -3.11
CA ARG A 155 3.97 1.66 -3.63
C ARG A 155 4.03 2.91 -2.75
N LEU A 156 5.22 3.50 -2.66
CA LEU A 156 5.40 4.81 -2.03
C LEU A 156 5.52 5.85 -3.13
N SER A 157 4.66 6.86 -3.10
CA SER A 157 4.70 7.97 -4.04
C SER A 157 5.47 9.14 -3.43
N LEU A 158 6.45 9.67 -4.17
CA LEU A 158 7.06 10.95 -3.83
C LEU A 158 6.08 12.07 -4.18
N ILE A 159 5.82 12.95 -3.23
CA ILE A 159 4.87 14.08 -3.39
C ILE A 159 5.63 15.36 -3.70
N CYS A 160 6.64 15.68 -2.89
CA CYS A 160 7.46 16.87 -3.06
C CYS A 160 8.88 16.62 -2.49
N ARG A 161 9.83 17.44 -2.92
CA ARG A 161 11.16 17.58 -2.34
C ARG A 161 11.37 19.02 -1.93
N TRP A 162 11.91 19.20 -0.73
CA TRP A 162 12.36 20.48 -0.24
C TRP A 162 13.85 20.39 0.07
N SER A 163 14.59 21.37 -0.40
CA SER A 163 15.97 21.66 -0.05
C SER A 163 16.07 23.16 0.29
N PRO A 164 17.15 23.61 0.94
CA PRO A 164 17.29 25.02 1.30
C PRO A 164 17.11 26.00 0.14
N ASP A 165 17.48 25.59 -1.07
CA ASP A 165 17.50 26.45 -2.25
C ASP A 165 16.34 26.16 -3.23
N GLU A 166 15.74 24.98 -3.15
CA GLU A 166 14.80 24.48 -4.15
C GLU A 166 13.65 23.70 -3.52
N PHE A 167 12.43 23.99 -3.99
CA PHE A 167 11.23 23.20 -3.72
C PHE A 167 10.69 22.66 -5.04
N GLU A 168 10.42 21.35 -5.07
CA GLU A 168 10.00 20.64 -6.27
C GLU A 168 8.78 19.76 -5.95
N LEU A 169 7.83 19.73 -6.88
CA LEU A 169 6.62 18.90 -6.81
C LEU A 169 6.76 17.72 -7.79
N TYR A 170 6.46 16.51 -7.31
CA TYR A 170 6.53 15.28 -8.11
C TYR A 170 5.17 14.75 -8.53
N ILE A 171 4.10 15.20 -7.87
CA ILE A 171 2.74 14.88 -8.25
C ILE A 171 2.17 16.01 -9.10
N ASP A 172 1.44 15.67 -10.16
CA ASP A 172 0.47 16.55 -10.80
C ASP A 172 -0.74 16.69 -9.83
N GLY A 173 -0.55 17.43 -8.73
CA GLY A 173 -1.61 17.84 -7.81
C GLY A 173 -2.26 19.16 -8.27
N PRO A 174 -3.45 19.53 -7.73
CA PRO A 174 -4.28 20.61 -8.29
C PRO A 174 -3.48 21.92 -8.33
N ASP A 175 -3.76 22.72 -9.36
CA ASP A 175 -3.09 23.96 -9.74
C ASP A 175 -2.38 24.70 -8.59
N GLU A 176 -1.18 25.22 -8.87
CA GLU A 176 -0.35 26.05 -7.99
C GLU A 176 -1.12 27.15 -7.22
N SER A 177 -2.32 27.52 -7.69
CA SER A 177 -3.28 28.38 -7.01
C SER A 177 -3.65 27.94 -5.59
N ASP A 178 -3.65 26.64 -5.26
CA ASP A 178 -4.00 26.14 -3.92
C ASP A 178 -2.82 26.22 -2.92
N ILE A 179 -1.60 26.41 -3.42
CA ILE A 179 -0.39 26.57 -2.59
C ILE A 179 -0.19 28.04 -2.25
N GLU A 180 -0.61 28.96 -3.12
CA GLU A 180 -0.52 30.41 -2.91
C GLU A 180 -1.76 31.05 -2.27
N CYS A 181 -2.97 30.50 -2.47
CA CYS A 181 -4.19 31.03 -1.84
C CYS A 181 -4.51 30.31 -0.52
N SER A 182 -3.84 30.68 0.56
CA SER A 182 -4.33 30.70 1.96
C SER A 182 -3.18 31.01 2.91
#